data_AF-A0A1G1W9L4-F1
#
_entry.id   AF-A0A1G1W9L4-F1
#
_cell.length_a   1.000
_cell.length_b   1.000
_cell.length_c   1.000
_cell.angle_alpha   90.00
_cell.angle_beta   90.00
_cell.angle_gamma   90.00
#
_symmetry.space_group_name_H-M   'P 1'
#
loop_
_entity.id
_entity.type
_entity.pdbx_description
1 polymer ?
#
loop_
_entity_poly.entity_id
_entity_poly.type
_entity_poly.pdbx_seq_one_letter_code
_entity_poly.pdbx_strand_id
1 'polypeptide(L)'
;MGNNLKEKLPLIVGVGLPILLIVYVAISYYLSAFFVKPQYDFIYTSDSSYDYNLKVVGGTITEDSVDYNYSNTSNRYKAAPSTYYYDAQTDRSRSITLSEAQSYTIDPSTKSPDGYTVERASSGGIFGGGYENGYYLKGHGFSKKINISADRYNFRFLGWVVNE
;
A
#
# COMPACT_ATOMS: atom_id res chain seq x y z
N MET A 1 37.82 -36.41 23.90
CA MET A 1 37.30 -36.50 22.51
C MET A 1 37.43 -35.13 21.85
N GLY A 2 38.49 -34.93 21.06
CA GLY A 2 38.69 -33.68 20.34
C GLY A 2 37.70 -33.58 19.20
N ASN A 3 36.95 -32.48 19.14
CA ASN A 3 36.08 -32.18 18.01
C ASN A 3 36.95 -31.96 16.77
N ASN A 4 37.12 -32.98 15.93
CA ASN A 4 37.78 -32.86 14.62
C ASN A 4 36.86 -32.15 13.63
N LEU A 5 36.61 -30.87 13.87
CA LEU A 5 35.80 -30.00 13.01
C LEU A 5 36.34 -29.97 11.58
N LYS A 6 37.66 -30.13 11.42
CA LYS A 6 38.37 -30.17 10.13
C LYS A 6 37.98 -31.37 9.25
N GLU A 7 37.71 -32.53 9.83
CA GLU A 7 37.32 -33.74 9.09
C GLU A 7 35.86 -33.67 8.63
N LYS A 8 35.01 -32.97 9.38
CA LYS A 8 33.59 -32.77 9.06
C LYS A 8 33.36 -31.54 8.18
N LEU A 9 34.38 -30.72 7.97
CA LEU A 9 34.30 -29.45 7.25
C LEU A 9 33.81 -29.59 5.81
N PRO A 10 34.27 -30.58 5.00
CA PRO A 10 33.74 -30.79 3.66
C PRO A 10 32.24 -31.12 3.65
N LEU A 11 31.77 -31.89 4.63
CA LEU A 11 30.36 -32.25 4.77
C LEU A 11 29.51 -31.05 5.22
N ILE A 12 30.01 -30.27 6.18
CA ILE A 12 29.35 -29.06 6.68
C ILE A 12 29.26 -28.01 5.57
N VAL A 13 30.30 -27.83 4.76
CA VAL A 13 30.27 -26.88 3.64
C VAL A 13 29.37 -27.42 2.52
N GLY A 14 29.51 -28.71 2.16
CA GLY A 14 28.74 -29.32 1.08
C GLY A 14 27.23 -29.35 1.30
N VAL A 15 26.79 -29.50 2.55
CA VAL A 15 25.35 -29.51 2.91
C VAL A 15 24.89 -28.17 3.49
N GLY A 16 25.73 -27.51 4.28
CA GLY A 16 25.39 -26.26 4.94
C GLY A 16 25.29 -25.08 3.99
N LEU A 17 26.15 -24.99 2.96
CA LEU A 17 26.12 -23.87 2.02
C LEU A 17 24.82 -23.83 1.18
N PRO A 18 24.32 -24.96 0.63
CA PRO A 18 23.00 -25.01 -0.01
C PRO A 18 21.84 -24.63 0.92
N ILE A 19 21.84 -25.15 2.14
CA ILE A 19 20.78 -24.84 3.13
C ILE A 19 20.82 -23.35 3.48
N LEU A 20 22.01 -22.79 3.70
CA LEU A 20 22.19 -21.38 4.00
C LEU A 20 21.71 -20.51 2.83
N LEU A 21 21.96 -20.93 1.59
CA LEU A 21 21.45 -20.24 0.40
C LEU A 21 19.92 -20.27 0.32
N ILE A 22 19.28 -21.40 0.62
CA ILE A 22 17.81 -21.51 0.69
C ILE A 22 17.26 -20.58 1.78
N VAL A 23 17.86 -20.61 2.97
CA VAL A 23 17.48 -19.75 4.09
C VAL A 23 17.66 -18.28 3.74
N TYR A 24 18.77 -17.91 3.10
CA TYR A 24 19.04 -16.54 2.66
C TYR A 24 18.00 -16.07 1.64
N VAL A 25 17.67 -16.88 0.64
CA VAL A 25 16.64 -16.54 -0.36
C VAL A 25 15.28 -16.37 0.31
N ALA A 26 14.88 -17.30 1.20
CA ALA A 26 13.63 -17.20 1.94
C ALA A 26 13.59 -15.93 2.81
N ILE A 27 14.63 -15.68 3.60
CA ILE A 27 14.78 -14.48 4.43
C ILE A 27 14.69 -13.23 3.57
N SER A 28 15.41 -13.15 2.45
CA SER A 28 15.39 -11.98 1.56
C SER A 28 14.00 -11.69 0.97
N TYR A 29 13.20 -12.72 0.71
CA TYR A 29 11.85 -12.58 0.20
C TYR A 29 10.86 -12.11 1.28
N TYR A 30 10.94 -12.67 2.49
CA TYR A 30 9.99 -12.38 3.57
C TYR A 30 10.35 -11.18 4.46
N LEU A 31 11.61 -10.70 4.44
CA LEU A 31 12.06 -9.65 5.36
C LEU A 31 11.32 -8.32 5.20
N SER A 32 11.08 -7.92 3.96
CA SER A 32 10.54 -6.59 3.64
C SER A 32 9.18 -6.35 4.31
N ALA A 33 8.35 -7.39 4.41
CA ALA A 33 7.02 -7.30 5.02
C ALA A 33 7.07 -7.15 6.55
N PHE A 34 8.13 -7.65 7.23
CA PHE A 34 8.22 -7.56 8.68
C PHE A 34 8.68 -6.18 9.18
N PHE A 35 9.41 -5.44 8.34
CA PHE A 35 9.93 -4.11 8.68
C PHE A 35 9.01 -2.95 8.29
N VAL A 36 8.04 -3.17 7.39
CA VAL A 36 7.02 -2.17 7.04
C VAL A 36 5.80 -2.38 7.94
N LYS A 37 5.72 -1.58 9.01
CA LYS A 37 4.62 -1.57 9.98
C LYS A 37 4.11 -0.13 10.14
N PRO A 38 3.24 0.35 9.25
CA PRO A 38 2.63 1.66 9.41
C PRO A 38 1.70 1.63 10.62
N GLN A 39 1.72 2.71 11.38
CA GLN A 39 0.82 2.94 12.50
C GLN A 39 -0.44 3.69 12.10
N TYR A 40 -0.40 4.35 10.94
CA TYR A 40 -1.49 5.15 10.42
C TYR A 40 -2.18 4.44 9.26
N ASP A 41 -3.49 4.36 9.38
CA ASP A 41 -4.38 3.93 8.32
C ASP A 41 -4.54 5.05 7.28
N PHE A 42 -5.11 4.74 6.13
CA PHE A 42 -5.36 5.77 5.12
C PHE A 42 -6.65 5.55 4.35
N ILE A 43 -7.15 6.64 3.79
CA ILE A 43 -8.34 6.64 2.94
C ILE A 43 -7.93 6.93 1.51
N TYR A 44 -8.56 6.19 0.59
CA TYR A 44 -8.34 6.35 -0.83
C TYR A 44 -9.65 6.14 -1.58
N THR A 45 -9.70 6.61 -2.83
CA THR A 45 -10.83 6.37 -3.72
C THR A 45 -10.43 5.53 -4.92
N SER A 46 -11.44 4.90 -5.51
CA SER A 46 -11.37 4.23 -6.80
C SER A 46 -12.47 4.74 -7.69
N ASP A 47 -12.15 5.63 -8.61
CA ASP A 47 -13.08 6.00 -9.67
C ASP A 47 -12.36 6.40 -10.96
N SER A 48 -12.94 5.98 -12.07
CA SER A 48 -12.55 6.37 -13.43
C SER A 48 -13.21 7.68 -13.88
N SER A 49 -14.20 8.17 -13.12
CA SER A 49 -14.91 9.39 -13.41
C SER A 49 -14.07 10.62 -13.03
N TYR A 50 -13.64 11.36 -14.04
CA TYR A 50 -12.89 12.63 -13.90
C TYR A 50 -13.69 13.74 -13.20
N ASP A 51 -14.99 13.54 -13.02
CA ASP A 51 -15.93 14.59 -12.63
C ASP A 51 -16.16 14.66 -11.11
N TYR A 52 -15.79 13.63 -10.34
CA TYR A 52 -15.89 13.65 -8.87
C TYR A 52 -14.53 13.91 -8.25
N ASN A 53 -14.36 15.09 -7.65
CA ASN A 53 -13.15 15.46 -6.95
C ASN A 53 -13.39 15.47 -5.44
N LEU A 54 -13.00 14.41 -4.74
CA LEU A 54 -12.86 14.47 -3.28
C LEU A 54 -11.55 15.19 -2.95
N LYS A 55 -11.63 16.17 -2.05
CA LYS A 55 -10.51 16.93 -1.52
C LYS A 55 -10.56 16.92 -0.01
N VAL A 56 -9.42 16.99 0.65
CA VAL A 56 -9.35 17.16 2.10
C VAL A 56 -9.19 18.65 2.37
N VAL A 57 -10.17 19.25 3.07
CA VAL A 57 -10.15 20.67 3.46
C VAL A 57 -10.33 20.72 4.96
N GLY A 58 -9.38 21.37 5.66
CA GLY A 58 -9.43 21.48 7.12
C GLY A 58 -9.37 20.15 7.88
N GLY A 59 -8.86 19.09 7.24
CA GLY A 59 -8.78 17.76 7.84
C GLY A 59 -9.98 16.84 7.57
N THR A 60 -10.97 17.29 6.79
CA THR A 60 -12.16 16.49 6.48
C THR A 60 -12.33 16.33 4.97
N ILE A 61 -12.80 15.17 4.52
CA ILE A 61 -13.13 14.94 3.11
C ILE A 61 -14.35 15.78 2.72
N THR A 62 -14.14 16.67 1.78
CA THR A 62 -15.19 17.49 1.17
C THR A 62 -15.33 17.10 -0.29
N GLU A 63 -16.58 17.07 -0.74
CA GLU A 63 -16.91 16.92 -2.15
C GLU A 63 -16.69 18.27 -2.84
N ASP A 64 -15.78 18.32 -3.80
CA ASP A 64 -15.63 19.46 -4.69
C ASP A 64 -16.67 19.29 -5.81
N SER A 65 -17.84 19.91 -5.64
CA SER A 65 -18.86 19.95 -6.67
C SER A 65 -18.32 20.80 -7.83
N VAL A 66 -17.77 20.15 -8.84
CA VAL A 66 -17.36 20.85 -10.06
C VAL A 66 -18.65 21.24 -10.80
N ASP A 67 -19.00 22.53 -10.75
CA ASP A 67 -20.07 23.12 -11.56
C ASP A 67 -19.69 23.03 -13.05
N TYR A 68 -19.93 21.87 -13.64
CA TYR A 68 -19.84 21.70 -15.09
C TYR A 68 -21.05 22.37 -15.72
N ASN A 69 -20.87 23.59 -16.19
CA ASN A 69 -21.79 24.28 -17.09
C ASN A 69 -21.70 23.62 -18.48
N TYR A 70 -22.09 22.34 -18.58
CA TYR A 70 -22.10 21.57 -19.82
C TYR A 70 -23.54 21.19 -20.15
N SER A 71 -24.15 22.03 -20.98
CA SER A 71 -25.41 21.73 -21.65
C SER A 71 -25.21 20.55 -22.61
N ASN A 72 -25.35 19.32 -22.12
CA ASN A 72 -25.67 18.20 -22.99
C ASN A 72 -26.31 17.04 -22.22
N THR A 73 -27.48 16.68 -22.72
CA THR A 73 -28.40 15.65 -22.27
C THR A 73 -27.75 14.26 -22.28
N SER A 74 -27.32 13.78 -21.11
CA SER A 74 -27.48 12.37 -20.75
C SER A 74 -27.43 12.26 -19.23
N ASN A 75 -28.58 11.98 -18.62
CA ASN A 75 -28.75 11.85 -17.19
C ASN A 75 -28.15 10.51 -16.71
N ARG A 76 -26.84 10.33 -16.90
CA ARG A 76 -26.09 9.29 -16.20
C ARG A 76 -26.03 9.77 -14.77
N TYR A 77 -26.83 9.17 -13.89
CA TYR A 77 -26.65 9.25 -12.45
C TYR A 77 -25.17 8.98 -12.17
N LYS A 78 -24.39 10.04 -11.93
CA LYS A 78 -22.96 9.90 -11.64
C LYS A 78 -22.88 9.32 -10.24
N ALA A 79 -22.56 8.03 -10.15
CA ALA A 79 -22.35 7.37 -8.88
C ALA A 79 -21.19 8.06 -8.15
N ALA A 80 -21.35 8.30 -6.85
CA ALA A 80 -20.28 8.81 -6.02
C ALA A 80 -19.06 7.85 -6.09
N PRO A 81 -17.82 8.38 -6.03
CA PRO A 81 -16.62 7.56 -6.14
C PRO A 81 -16.58 6.54 -5.01
N SER A 82 -16.19 5.30 -5.33
CA SER A 82 -16.05 4.25 -4.32
C SER A 82 -14.91 4.63 -3.38
N THR A 83 -15.24 4.84 -2.10
CA THR A 83 -14.29 5.28 -1.07
C THR A 83 -13.94 4.09 -0.17
N TYR A 84 -12.67 3.95 0.16
CA TYR A 84 -12.14 2.83 0.91
C TYR A 84 -11.29 3.30 2.09
N TYR A 85 -11.46 2.61 3.20
CA TYR A 85 -10.57 2.65 4.34
C TYR A 85 -9.56 1.52 4.24
N TYR A 86 -8.27 1.83 4.33
CA TYR A 86 -7.21 0.84 4.38
C TYR A 86 -6.67 0.71 5.80
N ASP A 87 -6.77 -0.49 6.35
CA ASP A 87 -6.20 -0.88 7.64
C ASP A 87 -4.76 -1.38 7.43
N ALA A 88 -3.81 -0.64 7.97
CA ALA A 88 -2.38 -0.91 7.86
C ALA A 88 -1.92 -2.11 8.69
N GLN A 89 -2.61 -2.45 9.77
CA GLN A 89 -2.28 -3.59 10.62
C GLN A 89 -2.71 -4.90 9.97
N THR A 90 -3.90 -4.92 9.37
CA THR A 90 -4.47 -6.12 8.74
C THR A 90 -4.19 -6.24 7.25
N ASP A 91 -3.65 -5.19 6.61
CA ASP A 91 -3.35 -5.13 5.16
C ASP A 91 -4.61 -5.40 4.33
N ARG A 92 -5.71 -4.73 4.71
CA ARG A 92 -7.02 -4.91 4.10
C ARG A 92 -7.69 -3.57 3.86
N SER A 93 -8.40 -3.52 2.74
CA SER A 93 -9.28 -2.40 2.44
C SER A 93 -10.73 -2.80 2.68
N ARG A 94 -11.53 -1.88 3.19
CA ARG A 94 -12.99 -2.01 3.30
C ARG A 94 -13.65 -0.81 2.66
N SER A 95 -14.77 -1.02 1.98
CA SER A 95 -15.56 0.09 1.46
C SER A 95 -16.19 0.86 2.62
N ILE A 96 -16.16 2.19 2.53
CA ILE A 96 -16.80 3.10 3.48
C ILE A 96 -17.72 4.07 2.74
N THR A 97 -18.71 4.60 3.46
CA THR A 97 -19.56 5.66 2.91
C THR A 97 -18.87 7.02 2.99
N LEU A 98 -19.31 8.00 2.21
CA LEU A 98 -18.76 9.37 2.31
C LEU A 98 -18.99 9.99 3.70
N SER A 99 -20.16 9.74 4.29
CA SER A 99 -20.49 10.20 5.65
C SER A 99 -19.53 9.62 6.70
N GLU A 100 -19.18 8.34 6.56
CA GLU A 100 -18.17 7.70 7.41
C GLU A 100 -16.77 8.26 7.13
N ALA A 101 -16.42 8.50 5.87
CA ALA A 101 -15.14 9.12 5.51
C ALA A 101 -14.98 10.53 6.12
N GLN A 102 -16.10 11.24 6.31
CA GLN A 102 -16.16 12.58 6.91
C GLN A 102 -16.04 12.59 8.44
N SER A 103 -16.27 11.48 9.13
CA SER A 103 -16.06 11.42 10.58
C SER A 103 -14.58 11.37 10.94
N TYR A 104 -13.72 10.90 10.04
CA TYR A 104 -12.28 10.81 10.26
C TYR A 104 -11.58 12.16 10.12
N THR A 105 -10.57 12.37 10.94
CA THR A 105 -9.59 13.45 10.73
C THR A 105 -8.45 12.95 9.85
N ILE A 106 -8.28 13.60 8.71
CA ILE A 106 -7.43 13.14 7.62
C ILE A 106 -6.31 14.16 7.36
N ASP A 107 -5.07 13.67 7.30
CA ASP A 107 -3.93 14.43 6.83
C ASP A 107 -3.65 14.12 5.35
N PRO A 108 -3.81 15.09 4.42
CA PRO A 108 -3.58 14.89 2.99
C PRO A 108 -2.09 14.83 2.62
N SER A 109 -1.18 14.92 3.58
CA SER A 109 0.25 14.82 3.32
C SER A 109 0.61 13.52 2.60
N THR A 110 1.54 13.59 1.64
CA THR A 110 2.00 12.41 0.89
C THR A 110 2.76 11.42 1.77
N LYS A 111 3.13 11.82 2.98
CA LYS A 111 3.94 11.06 3.93
C LYS A 111 3.26 11.05 5.29
N SER A 112 2.99 9.86 5.81
CA SER A 112 2.34 9.67 7.10
C SER A 112 3.18 10.28 8.24
N PRO A 113 2.56 10.51 9.41
CA PRO A 113 3.29 11.00 10.59
C PRO A 113 4.43 10.08 11.05
N ASP A 114 4.32 8.77 10.83
CA ASP A 114 5.37 7.78 11.08
C ASP A 114 6.33 7.58 9.89
N GLY A 115 6.11 8.28 8.78
CA GLY A 115 7.08 8.46 7.72
C GLY A 115 7.01 7.50 6.55
N TYR A 116 5.88 6.84 6.36
CA TYR A 116 5.57 6.02 5.20
C TYR A 116 4.90 6.84 4.09
N THR A 117 5.08 6.41 2.84
CA THR A 117 4.41 6.94 1.65
C THR A 117 3.67 5.82 0.93
N VAL A 118 2.57 6.16 0.26
CA VAL A 118 1.88 5.24 -0.66
C VAL A 118 2.29 5.61 -2.08
N GLU A 119 3.03 4.72 -2.74
CA GLU A 119 3.57 4.95 -4.07
C GLU A 119 3.16 3.84 -5.04
N ARG A 120 2.85 4.22 -6.28
CA ARG A 120 2.75 3.25 -7.37
C ARG A 120 4.15 2.87 -7.79
N ALA A 121 4.48 1.58 -7.69
CA ALA A 121 5.78 1.09 -8.10
C ALA A 121 5.64 -0.20 -8.93
N SER A 122 6.65 -0.44 -9.75
CA SER A 122 6.90 -1.73 -10.36
C SER A 122 8.06 -2.35 -9.59
N SER A 123 7.80 -3.38 -8.81
CA SER A 123 8.88 -4.14 -8.17
C SER A 123 9.40 -5.17 -9.17
N GLY A 124 10.63 -4.98 -9.64
CA GLY A 124 11.37 -5.99 -10.38
C GLY A 124 12.18 -6.83 -9.41
N GLY A 125 11.93 -8.14 -9.36
CA GLY A 125 12.74 -9.03 -8.54
C GLY A 125 14.17 -9.10 -9.06
N ILE A 126 15.15 -9.00 -8.17
CA ILE A 126 16.59 -9.19 -8.47
C ILE A 126 16.94 -10.63 -8.95
N PHE A 127 15.97 -11.54 -8.99
CA PHE A 127 16.09 -12.92 -9.49
C PHE A 127 15.01 -13.29 -10.52
N GLY A 128 14.72 -12.42 -11.48
CA GLY A 128 13.91 -12.78 -12.66
C GLY A 128 12.43 -13.09 -12.40
N GLY A 129 11.93 -12.85 -11.17
CA GLY A 129 10.50 -12.85 -10.86
C GLY A 129 9.85 -11.62 -11.48
N GLY A 130 8.83 -11.84 -12.30
CA GLY A 130 8.21 -10.83 -13.16
C GLY A 130 7.80 -9.53 -12.45
N TYR A 131 7.68 -8.47 -13.25
CA TYR A 131 7.29 -7.14 -12.79
C TYR A 131 5.88 -7.16 -12.20
N GLU A 132 5.79 -7.00 -10.88
CA GLU A 132 4.49 -6.88 -10.23
C GLU A 132 4.15 -5.39 -10.07
N ASN A 133 3.24 -4.91 -10.92
CA ASN A 133 2.74 -3.54 -10.83
C ASN A 133 1.70 -3.43 -9.70
N GLY A 134 1.89 -2.48 -8.80
CA GLY A 134 0.94 -2.27 -7.69
C GLY A 134 1.24 -1.02 -6.89
N TYR A 135 0.51 -0.87 -5.79
CA TYR A 135 0.78 0.15 -4.78
C TYR A 135 1.60 -0.46 -3.65
N TYR A 136 2.49 0.36 -3.11
CA TYR A 136 3.43 -0.04 -2.09
C TYR A 136 3.43 1.00 -0.97
N LEU A 137 3.49 0.51 0.26
CA LEU A 137 3.89 1.29 1.41
C LEU A 137 5.41 1.30 1.47
N LYS A 138 6.00 2.50 1.45
CA LYS A 138 7.45 2.69 1.44
C LYS A 138 7.85 3.57 2.60
N GLY A 139 8.83 3.14 3.37
CA GLY A 139 9.30 3.86 4.54
C GLY A 139 10.52 3.19 5.14
N HIS A 140 11.39 3.99 5.75
CA HIS A 140 12.57 3.51 6.49
C HIS A 140 13.50 2.57 5.69
N GLY A 141 13.59 2.76 4.36
CA GLY A 141 14.41 1.93 3.48
C GLY A 141 13.78 0.61 3.04
N PHE A 142 12.55 0.32 3.47
CA PHE A 142 11.79 -0.87 3.08
C PHE A 142 10.55 -0.48 2.26
N SER A 143 10.08 -1.44 1.46
CA SER A 143 8.85 -1.32 0.69
C SER A 143 8.05 -2.61 0.79
N LYS A 144 6.74 -2.49 1.03
CA LYS A 144 5.81 -3.61 1.08
C LYS A 144 4.66 -3.34 0.12
N LYS A 145 4.33 -4.32 -0.72
CA LYS A 145 3.14 -4.25 -1.57
C LYS A 145 1.88 -4.28 -0.71
N ILE A 146 0.91 -3.42 -1.00
CA ILE A 146 -0.36 -3.37 -0.28
C ILE A 146 -1.50 -3.98 -1.08
N ASN A 147 -2.46 -4.56 -0.35
CA ASN A 147 -3.67 -5.10 -0.96
C ASN A 147 -4.80 -4.06 -0.98
N ILE A 148 -4.93 -3.39 -2.12
CA ILE A 148 -6.04 -2.45 -2.37
C ILE A 148 -7.24 -3.19 -2.99
N SER A 149 -8.44 -2.86 -2.53
CA SER A 149 -9.69 -3.40 -3.12
C SER A 149 -10.14 -2.67 -4.39
N ALA A 150 -9.38 -1.67 -4.82
CA ALA A 150 -9.69 -0.83 -5.97
C ALA A 150 -9.10 -1.34 -7.28
N ASP A 151 -9.67 -0.85 -8.39
CA ASP A 151 -9.01 -0.99 -9.68
C ASP A 151 -7.65 -0.27 -9.61
N ARG A 152 -6.58 -1.01 -9.93
CA ARG A 152 -5.19 -0.53 -9.86
C ARG A 152 -4.96 0.75 -10.68
N TYR A 153 -5.80 1.01 -11.69
CA TYR A 153 -5.69 2.19 -12.55
C TYR A 153 -6.35 3.45 -11.99
N ASN A 154 -7.27 3.32 -11.04
CA ASN A 154 -8.13 4.41 -10.58
C ASN A 154 -7.90 4.78 -9.10
N PHE A 155 -6.83 4.29 -8.50
CA PHE A 155 -6.47 4.60 -7.12
C PHE A 155 -6.09 6.08 -6.97
N ARG A 156 -6.73 6.75 -6.04
CA ARG A 156 -6.39 8.10 -5.62
C ARG A 156 -6.31 8.17 -4.10
N PHE A 157 -5.10 8.46 -3.62
CA PHE A 157 -4.86 8.69 -2.20
C PHE A 157 -5.55 9.99 -1.74
N LEU A 158 -6.30 9.94 -0.64
CA LEU A 158 -6.92 11.12 -0.04
C LEU A 158 -6.14 11.63 1.16
N GLY A 159 -5.62 10.74 2.00
CA GLY A 159 -4.84 11.11 3.18
C GLY A 159 -4.75 10.02 4.23
N TRP A 160 -3.92 10.27 5.24
CA TRP A 160 -3.71 9.44 6.42
C TRP A 160 -4.76 9.73 7.49
N VAL A 161 -5.27 8.70 8.14
CA VAL A 161 -6.21 8.83 9.26
C VAL A 161 -5.41 9.13 10.52
N VAL A 162 -5.52 10.37 11.02
CA VAL A 162 -4.78 10.83 12.21
C VAL A 162 -5.62 10.67 13.47
N ASN A 163 -6.94 10.72 13.34
CA ASN A 163 -7.87 10.48 14.44
C ASN A 163 -9.20 9.93 13.92
N GLU A 164 -9.83 9.10 14.74
CA GLU A 164 -11.17 8.52 14.53
C GLU A 164 -12.27 9.33 15.22
#